data_AF-A0A1H3WDS1-F1
#
_entry.id   AF-A0A1H3WDS1-F1
#
_cell.length_a   1.000
_cell.length_b   1.000
_cell.length_c   1.000
_cell.angle_alpha   90.00
_cell.angle_beta   90.00
_cell.angle_gamma   90.00
#
_symmetry.space_group_name_H-M   'P 1'
#
loop_
_entity.id
_entity.type
_entity.pdbx_description
1 polymer ?
#
loop_
_entity_poly.entity_id
_entity_poly.type
_entity_poly.pdbx_seq_one_letter_code
_entity_poly.pdbx_strand_id
1 'polypeptide(L)'
;MAGLELAKLCYQLLSENVESAMDAIKNKVATPALEQTIEATIYLSGVGAESGGLAAAHAVNNGMSVVPDLHKAQHGEKVVFGLLTQLVLENAPVAEFDDVIRIIKTTGLPLTLEDMGLKTFVEAEWRKVAEIACHKDDTLGNMPMAVTEEDVYNAMVAANSLAERYKAKA
;
A
#
# COMPACT_ATOMS: atom_id res chain seq x y z
N MET A 1 16.76 -10.02 -12.24
CA MET A 1 17.61 -9.27 -11.28
C MET A 1 17.26 -9.76 -9.87
N ALA A 2 18.23 -9.89 -8.96
CA ALA A 2 17.98 -10.48 -7.64
C ALA A 2 16.89 -9.75 -6.84
N GLY A 3 16.86 -8.41 -6.86
CA GLY A 3 15.84 -7.61 -6.16
C GLY A 3 14.39 -7.90 -6.59
N LEU A 4 14.15 -8.06 -7.90
CA LEU A 4 12.81 -8.40 -8.41
C LEU A 4 12.35 -9.78 -7.96
N GLU A 5 13.24 -10.78 -7.97
CA GLU A 5 12.87 -12.13 -7.55
C GLU A 5 12.61 -12.20 -6.04
N LEU A 6 13.36 -11.44 -5.23
CA LEU A 6 13.09 -11.30 -3.80
C LEU A 6 11.77 -10.57 -3.53
N ALA A 7 11.45 -9.52 -4.28
CA ALA A 7 10.18 -8.80 -4.16
C ALA A 7 8.98 -9.68 -4.54
N LYS A 8 9.11 -10.49 -5.61
CA LYS A 8 8.09 -11.48 -5.98
C LYS A 8 7.90 -12.54 -4.90
N LEU A 9 8.99 -13.07 -4.36
CA LEU A 9 8.94 -14.04 -3.27
C LEU A 9 8.30 -13.44 -2.02
N CYS A 10 8.60 -12.18 -1.69
CA CYS A 10 7.95 -11.44 -0.61
C CYS A 10 6.43 -11.45 -0.77
N TYR A 11 5.94 -10.99 -1.94
CA TYR A 11 4.52 -10.94 -2.22
C TYR A 11 3.86 -12.33 -2.21
N GLN A 12 4.51 -13.34 -2.80
CA GLN A 12 4.03 -14.71 -2.80
C GLN A 12 3.88 -15.26 -1.38
N LEU A 13 4.92 -15.14 -0.54
CA LEU A 13 4.89 -15.67 0.83
C LEU A 13 3.83 -14.96 1.68
N LEU A 14 3.64 -13.64 1.49
CA LEU A 14 2.55 -12.91 2.14
C LEU A 14 1.19 -13.45 1.68
N SER A 15 0.96 -13.55 0.38
CA SER A 15 -0.31 -14.00 -0.18
C SER A 15 -0.68 -15.43 0.28
N GLU A 16 0.28 -16.35 0.27
CA GLU A 16 0.11 -17.76 0.67
C GLU A 16 -0.08 -17.93 2.19
N ASN A 17 0.68 -17.20 3.02
CA ASN A 17 0.73 -17.46 4.45
C ASN A 17 -0.17 -16.56 5.30
N VAL A 18 -0.70 -15.45 4.77
CA VAL A 18 -1.36 -14.40 5.56
C VAL A 18 -2.44 -14.94 6.51
N GLU A 19 -3.32 -15.84 6.05
CA GLU A 19 -4.41 -16.37 6.89
C GLU A 19 -3.85 -17.20 8.06
N SER A 20 -2.94 -18.14 7.77
CA SER A 20 -2.32 -19.00 8.79
C SER A 20 -1.43 -18.21 9.75
N ALA A 21 -0.75 -17.18 9.27
CA ALA A 21 0.06 -16.29 10.10
C ALA A 21 -0.82 -15.47 11.06
N MET A 22 -1.95 -14.94 10.59
CA MET A 22 -2.89 -14.21 11.45
C MET A 22 -3.54 -15.12 12.50
N ASP A 23 -3.86 -16.37 12.16
CA ASP A 23 -4.33 -17.37 13.13
C ASP A 23 -3.25 -17.68 14.19
N ALA A 24 -2.00 -17.82 13.79
CA ALA A 24 -0.88 -18.04 14.68
C ALA A 24 -0.67 -16.86 15.65
N ILE A 25 -0.75 -15.61 15.14
CA ILE A 25 -0.69 -14.38 15.95
C ILE A 25 -1.82 -14.36 16.97
N LYS A 26 -3.07 -14.62 16.54
CA LYS A 26 -4.25 -14.62 17.41
C LYS A 26 -4.13 -15.62 18.56
N ASN A 27 -3.55 -16.78 18.29
CA ASN A 27 -3.34 -17.84 19.29
C ASN A 27 -2.01 -17.72 20.03
N LYS A 28 -1.16 -16.73 19.70
CA LYS A 28 0.16 -16.51 20.31
C LYS A 28 1.08 -17.73 20.20
N VAL A 29 1.06 -18.40 19.04
CA VAL A 29 1.90 -19.57 18.75
C VAL A 29 2.83 -19.30 17.57
N ALA A 30 4.02 -19.87 17.61
CA ALA A 30 4.95 -19.84 16.48
C ALA A 30 4.64 -20.99 15.52
N THR A 31 4.54 -20.68 14.22
CA THR A 31 4.33 -21.66 13.15
C THR A 31 5.24 -21.31 11.97
N PRO A 32 5.57 -22.26 11.08
CA PRO A 32 6.33 -21.97 9.87
C PRO A 32 5.70 -20.86 9.01
N ALA A 33 4.36 -20.79 8.92
CA ALA A 33 3.67 -19.74 8.18
C ALA A 33 3.90 -18.34 8.79
N LEU A 34 3.91 -18.23 10.13
CA LEU A 34 4.23 -16.99 10.81
C LEU A 34 5.70 -16.61 10.63
N GLU A 35 6.62 -17.55 10.76
CA GLU A 35 8.06 -17.30 10.54
C GLU A 35 8.35 -16.82 9.13
N GLN A 36 7.76 -17.45 8.11
CA GLN A 36 7.88 -17.04 6.71
C GLN A 36 7.27 -15.66 6.45
N THR A 37 6.15 -15.33 7.10
CA THR A 37 5.53 -14.00 7.01
C THR A 37 6.42 -12.92 7.65
N ILE A 38 7.07 -13.22 8.79
CA ILE A 38 8.03 -12.33 9.43
C ILE A 38 9.26 -12.13 8.53
N GLU A 39 9.78 -13.20 7.94
CA GLU A 39 10.90 -13.10 6.98
C GLU A 39 10.53 -12.26 5.76
N ALA A 40 9.32 -12.45 5.22
CA ALA A 40 8.82 -11.66 4.09
C ALA A 40 8.72 -10.17 4.44
N THR A 41 8.10 -9.82 5.56
CA THR A 41 7.89 -8.43 5.98
C THR A 41 9.16 -7.70 6.41
N ILE A 42 10.19 -8.41 6.87
CA ILE A 42 11.45 -7.81 7.33
C ILE A 42 12.54 -7.91 6.28
N TYR A 43 12.96 -9.14 5.94
CA TYR A 43 14.14 -9.36 5.11
C TYR A 43 13.82 -9.16 3.62
N LEU A 44 12.82 -9.87 3.10
CA LEU A 44 12.51 -9.84 1.67
C LEU A 44 11.96 -8.48 1.25
N SER A 45 11.10 -7.87 2.07
CA SER A 45 10.60 -6.51 1.83
C SER A 45 11.73 -5.49 1.86
N GLY A 46 12.66 -5.57 2.82
CA GLY A 46 13.78 -4.64 2.94
C GLY A 46 14.72 -4.72 1.74
N VAL A 47 15.23 -5.93 1.45
CA VAL A 47 16.17 -6.14 0.33
C VAL A 47 15.48 -5.93 -1.02
N GLY A 48 14.22 -6.36 -1.15
CA GLY A 48 13.42 -6.16 -2.36
C GLY A 48 13.21 -4.68 -2.67
N ALA A 49 12.87 -3.86 -1.67
CA ALA A 49 12.71 -2.42 -1.85
C ALA A 49 14.06 -1.73 -2.15
N GLU A 50 15.12 -2.06 -1.42
CA GLU A 50 16.44 -1.44 -1.60
C GLU A 50 17.09 -1.81 -2.95
N SER A 51 16.95 -3.06 -3.37
CA SER A 51 17.58 -3.59 -4.60
C SER A 51 16.66 -3.61 -5.82
N GLY A 52 15.35 -3.39 -5.64
CA GLY A 52 14.33 -3.36 -6.69
C GLY A 52 13.77 -1.97 -6.95
N GLY A 53 13.70 -1.13 -5.92
CA GLY A 53 13.25 0.26 -5.99
C GLY A 53 11.90 0.52 -5.31
N LEU A 54 11.60 1.81 -5.16
CA LEU A 54 10.33 2.34 -4.68
C LEU A 54 9.67 3.15 -5.82
N ALA A 55 8.34 3.25 -5.79
CA ALA A 55 7.56 3.95 -6.81
C ALA A 55 6.40 4.74 -6.16
N ALA A 56 5.26 4.85 -6.85
CA ALA A 56 4.13 5.69 -6.43
C ALA A 56 3.62 5.41 -5.01
N ALA A 57 3.60 4.17 -4.54
CA ALA A 57 3.06 3.82 -3.23
C ALA A 57 3.76 4.56 -2.07
N HIS A 58 5.09 4.65 -2.11
CA HIS A 58 5.86 5.33 -1.07
C HIS A 58 5.82 6.85 -1.24
N ALA A 59 5.84 7.35 -2.47
CA ALA A 59 5.69 8.79 -2.76
C ALA A 59 4.35 9.33 -2.23
N VAL A 60 3.25 8.61 -2.44
CA VAL A 60 1.93 8.97 -1.90
C VAL A 60 1.92 8.90 -0.38
N ASN A 61 2.53 7.87 0.22
CA ASN A 61 2.73 7.82 1.68
C ASN A 61 3.48 9.05 2.22
N ASN A 62 4.53 9.50 1.53
CA ASN A 62 5.29 10.68 1.93
C ASN A 62 4.41 11.94 1.86
N GLY A 63 3.65 12.09 0.77
CA GLY A 63 2.70 13.18 0.60
C GLY A 63 1.67 13.25 1.72
N MET A 64 1.12 12.11 2.17
CA MET A 64 0.12 12.05 3.24
C MET A 64 0.60 12.57 4.61
N SER A 65 1.91 12.85 4.78
CA SER A 65 2.43 13.52 5.99
C SER A 65 1.82 14.90 6.24
N VAL A 66 1.32 15.58 5.20
CA VAL A 66 0.68 16.91 5.33
C VAL A 66 -0.77 16.87 5.77
N VAL A 67 -1.40 15.69 5.84
CA VAL A 67 -2.81 15.53 6.24
C VAL A 67 -2.87 15.27 7.75
N PRO A 68 -3.32 16.23 8.59
CA PRO A 68 -3.22 16.13 10.04
C PRO A 68 -4.03 14.96 10.63
N ASP A 69 -5.18 14.64 10.04
CA ASP A 69 -6.03 13.53 10.48
C ASP A 69 -5.30 12.17 10.40
N LEU A 70 -4.34 12.03 9.48
CA LEU A 70 -3.57 10.80 9.27
C LEU A 70 -2.30 10.72 10.13
N HIS A 71 -2.05 11.65 11.06
CA HIS A 71 -0.85 11.62 11.90
C HIS A 71 -0.80 10.45 12.87
N LYS A 72 -1.94 9.82 13.18
CA LYS A 72 -2.01 8.61 14.01
C LYS A 72 -1.86 7.31 13.21
N ALA A 73 -2.05 7.37 11.89
CA ALA A 73 -1.88 6.21 11.03
C ALA A 73 -0.39 5.82 10.95
N GLN A 74 -0.12 4.53 11.11
CA GLN A 74 1.20 3.94 11.03
C GLN A 74 1.73 3.97 9.59
N HIS A 75 3.03 3.79 9.44
CA HIS A 75 3.67 3.82 8.13
C HIS A 75 3.06 2.80 7.15
N GLY A 76 2.91 1.53 7.56
CA GLY A 76 2.32 0.49 6.70
C GLY A 76 0.86 0.76 6.31
N GLU A 77 0.10 1.42 7.18
CA GLU A 77 -1.29 1.83 6.92
C GLU A 77 -1.35 2.89 5.81
N LYS A 78 -0.41 3.83 5.82
CA LYS A 78 -0.28 4.83 4.74
C LYS A 78 0.24 4.22 3.44
N VAL A 79 1.26 3.37 3.53
CA VAL A 79 1.83 2.69 2.35
C VAL A 79 0.77 1.85 1.63
N VAL A 80 -0.13 1.19 2.36
CA VAL A 80 -1.15 0.36 1.72
C VAL A 80 -2.18 1.18 0.94
N PHE A 81 -2.57 2.36 1.42
CA PHE A 81 -3.38 3.28 0.61
C PHE A 81 -2.62 3.82 -0.61
N GLY A 82 -1.32 4.11 -0.43
CA GLY A 82 -0.42 4.44 -1.54
C GLY A 82 -0.34 3.33 -2.59
N LEU A 83 -0.32 2.06 -2.16
CA LEU A 83 -0.33 0.90 -3.07
C LEU A 83 -1.63 0.84 -3.88
N LEU A 84 -2.80 1.04 -3.26
CA LEU A 84 -4.07 1.10 -3.99
C LEU A 84 -4.08 2.23 -5.02
N THR A 85 -3.50 3.39 -4.67
CA THR A 85 -3.31 4.51 -5.60
C THR A 85 -2.41 4.13 -6.77
N GLN A 86 -1.31 3.43 -6.51
CA GLN A 86 -0.40 2.95 -7.55
C GLN A 86 -1.09 1.95 -8.50
N LEU A 87 -1.84 0.98 -7.98
CA LEU A 87 -2.58 0.02 -8.81
C LEU A 87 -3.61 0.71 -9.72
N VAL A 88 -4.22 1.81 -9.26
CA VAL A 88 -5.11 2.63 -10.10
C VAL A 88 -4.32 3.33 -11.22
N LEU A 89 -3.16 3.92 -10.91
CA LEU A 89 -2.29 4.55 -11.92
C LEU A 89 -1.82 3.55 -12.99
N GLU A 90 -1.54 2.31 -12.58
CA GLU A 90 -1.09 1.23 -13.46
C GLU A 90 -2.23 0.60 -14.27
N ASN A 91 -3.50 0.93 -13.96
CA ASN A 91 -4.67 0.23 -14.46
C ASN A 91 -4.52 -1.29 -14.28
N ALA A 92 -4.14 -1.68 -13.05
CA ALA A 92 -3.86 -3.07 -12.70
C ALA A 92 -5.10 -3.98 -12.91
N PRO A 93 -4.91 -5.26 -13.23
CA PRO A 93 -6.00 -6.20 -13.44
C PRO A 93 -6.80 -6.42 -12.14
N VAL A 94 -8.11 -6.66 -12.28
CA VAL A 94 -9.01 -6.89 -11.14
C VAL A 94 -8.53 -8.02 -10.20
N ALA A 95 -7.92 -9.07 -10.75
CA ALA A 95 -7.39 -10.17 -9.95
C ALA A 95 -6.28 -9.74 -8.98
N GLU A 96 -5.47 -8.75 -9.37
CA GLU A 96 -4.41 -8.21 -8.51
C GLU A 96 -5.01 -7.33 -7.39
N PHE A 97 -6.01 -6.49 -7.71
CA PHE A 97 -6.78 -5.78 -6.69
C PHE A 97 -7.44 -6.75 -5.70
N ASP A 98 -8.06 -7.82 -6.19
CA ASP A 98 -8.78 -8.78 -5.34
C ASP A 98 -7.82 -9.46 -4.34
N ASP A 99 -6.61 -9.86 -4.77
CA ASP A 99 -5.64 -10.47 -3.86
C ASP A 99 -5.06 -9.47 -2.86
N VAL A 100 -4.68 -8.27 -3.31
CA VAL A 100 -4.19 -7.21 -2.42
C VAL A 100 -5.24 -6.85 -1.37
N ILE A 101 -6.51 -6.70 -1.77
CA ILE A 101 -7.61 -6.36 -0.86
C ILE A 101 -7.91 -7.51 0.10
N ARG A 102 -7.81 -8.77 -0.35
CA ARG A 102 -7.90 -9.93 0.54
C ARG A 102 -6.84 -9.86 1.63
N ILE A 103 -5.57 -9.63 1.28
CA ILE A 103 -4.46 -9.51 2.24
C ILE A 103 -4.71 -8.37 3.23
N ILE A 104 -5.13 -7.19 2.75
CA ILE A 104 -5.47 -6.02 3.59
C ILE A 104 -6.54 -6.39 4.62
N LYS A 105 -7.64 -7.00 4.17
CA LYS A 105 -8.76 -7.37 5.04
C LYS A 105 -8.35 -8.45 6.04
N THR A 106 -7.63 -9.48 5.61
CA THR A 106 -7.18 -10.57 6.49
C THR A 106 -6.25 -10.08 7.59
N THR A 107 -5.37 -9.11 7.28
CA THR A 107 -4.44 -8.52 8.26
C THR A 107 -5.08 -7.45 9.15
N GLY A 108 -6.30 -7.00 8.83
CA GLY A 108 -6.97 -5.92 9.56
C GLY A 108 -6.37 -4.54 9.28
N LEU A 109 -5.65 -4.38 8.17
CA LEU A 109 -5.16 -3.08 7.72
C LEU A 109 -6.33 -2.19 7.26
N PRO A 110 -6.22 -0.85 7.39
CA PRO A 110 -7.23 0.06 6.90
C PRO A 110 -7.31 -0.01 5.37
N LEU A 111 -8.54 -0.03 4.85
CA LEU A 111 -8.79 -0.11 3.42
C LEU A 111 -9.09 1.28 2.84
N THR A 112 -9.82 2.12 3.59
CA THR A 112 -10.26 3.46 3.17
C THR A 112 -9.51 4.57 3.93
N LEU A 113 -9.60 5.81 3.42
CA LEU A 113 -9.11 6.99 4.14
C LEU A 113 -9.82 7.17 5.48
N GLU A 114 -11.11 6.86 5.55
CA GLU A 114 -11.90 6.88 6.78
C GLU A 114 -11.35 5.88 7.81
N ASP A 115 -10.98 4.66 7.39
CA ASP A 115 -10.40 3.64 8.27
C ASP A 115 -9.06 4.10 8.87
N MET A 116 -8.29 4.91 8.13
CA MET A 116 -7.04 5.53 8.61
C MET A 116 -7.27 6.74 9.53
N GLY A 117 -8.53 7.18 9.71
CA GLY A 117 -8.90 8.27 10.59
C GLY A 117 -9.17 9.61 9.91
N LEU A 118 -9.26 9.67 8.58
CA LEU A 118 -9.68 10.89 7.88
C LEU A 118 -11.13 11.23 8.23
N LYS A 119 -11.37 12.43 8.75
CA LYS A 119 -12.71 12.87 9.15
C LYS A 119 -13.40 13.67 8.05
N THR A 120 -12.63 14.41 7.28
CA THR A 120 -13.15 15.27 6.21
C THR A 120 -12.16 15.30 5.07
N PHE A 121 -12.63 15.03 3.86
CA PHE A 121 -11.81 15.12 2.68
C PHE A 121 -11.71 16.58 2.23
N VAL A 122 -10.55 17.21 2.44
CA VAL A 122 -10.26 18.57 2.00
C VAL A 122 -9.44 18.50 0.71
N GLU A 123 -10.04 18.84 -0.43
CA GLU A 123 -9.39 18.71 -1.74
C GLU A 123 -8.01 19.38 -1.81
N ALA A 124 -7.86 20.58 -1.23
CA ALA A 124 -6.59 21.30 -1.22
C ALA A 124 -5.45 20.52 -0.51
N GLU A 125 -5.76 19.76 0.55
CA GLU A 125 -4.77 18.91 1.23
C GLU A 125 -4.33 17.76 0.31
N TRP A 126 -5.27 17.12 -0.37
CA TRP A 126 -4.99 15.98 -1.25
C TRP A 126 -4.30 16.40 -2.56
N ARG A 127 -4.55 17.62 -3.05
CA ARG A 127 -3.72 18.22 -4.10
C ARG A 127 -2.30 18.48 -3.61
N LYS A 128 -2.12 18.91 -2.36
CA LYS A 128 -0.79 19.05 -1.77
C LYS A 128 -0.08 17.70 -1.58
N VAL A 129 -0.81 16.64 -1.22
CA VAL A 129 -0.28 15.27 -1.20
C VAL A 129 0.26 14.88 -2.58
N ALA A 130 -0.50 15.14 -3.64
CA ALA A 130 -0.08 14.85 -5.01
C ALA A 130 1.16 15.66 -5.43
N GLU A 131 1.19 16.96 -5.15
CA GLU A 131 2.35 17.84 -5.40
C GLU A 131 3.63 17.29 -4.74
N ILE A 132 3.55 16.88 -3.48
CA ILE A 132 4.69 16.32 -2.75
C ILE A 132 5.11 14.97 -3.32
N ALA A 133 4.15 14.09 -3.64
CA ALA A 133 4.45 12.80 -4.25
C ALA A 133 5.14 12.94 -5.61
N CYS A 134 4.81 13.99 -6.38
CA CYS A 134 5.43 14.31 -7.66
C CYS A 134 6.76 15.06 -7.56
N HIS A 135 7.25 15.36 -6.35
CA HIS A 135 8.52 16.07 -6.20
C HIS A 135 9.67 15.30 -6.85
N LYS A 136 10.55 16.01 -7.58
CA LYS A 136 11.65 15.41 -8.37
C LYS A 136 12.62 14.53 -7.58
N ASP A 137 12.69 14.72 -6.26
CA ASP A 137 13.57 13.99 -5.35
C ASP A 137 12.84 12.83 -4.64
N ASP A 138 11.55 12.61 -4.91
CA ASP A 138 10.79 11.46 -4.43
C ASP A 138 10.80 10.31 -5.48
N THR A 139 10.08 9.24 -5.16
CA THR A 139 10.15 7.93 -5.80
C THR A 139 9.15 7.75 -6.93
N LEU A 140 8.17 8.64 -7.10
CA LEU A 140 7.17 8.58 -8.18
C LEU A 140 7.82 8.58 -9.57
N GLY A 141 8.96 9.27 -9.73
CA GLY A 141 9.70 9.33 -10.99
C GLY A 141 10.24 7.98 -11.49
N ASN A 142 10.23 6.94 -10.65
CA ASN A 142 10.61 5.58 -11.04
C ASN A 142 9.50 4.81 -11.76
N MET A 143 8.28 5.35 -11.81
CA MET A 143 7.16 4.76 -12.56
C MET A 143 7.52 4.67 -14.07
N PRO A 144 7.14 3.60 -14.77
CA PRO A 144 7.50 3.40 -16.18
C PRO A 144 6.76 4.32 -17.15
N MET A 145 5.75 5.04 -16.66
CA MET A 145 4.96 6.03 -17.39
C MET A 145 5.15 7.43 -16.78
N ALA A 146 4.93 8.47 -17.59
CA ALA A 146 4.82 9.82 -17.05
C ALA A 146 3.54 9.94 -16.22
N VAL A 147 3.67 10.47 -15.01
CA VAL A 147 2.57 10.69 -14.07
C VAL A 147 2.59 12.15 -13.64
N THR A 148 1.45 12.84 -13.78
CA THR A 148 1.28 14.23 -13.35
C THR A 148 0.66 14.30 -11.95
N GLU A 149 0.74 15.46 -11.29
CA GLU A 149 0.06 15.71 -10.01
C GLU A 149 -1.45 15.46 -10.10
N GLU A 150 -2.06 15.83 -11.23
CA GLU A 150 -3.48 15.60 -11.48
C GLU A 150 -3.81 14.10 -11.61
N ASP A 151 -2.92 13.32 -12.23
CA ASP A 151 -3.08 11.85 -12.29
C ASP A 151 -3.02 11.23 -10.90
N VAL A 152 -2.05 11.64 -10.06
CA VAL A 152 -1.92 11.15 -8.68
C VAL A 152 -3.15 11.52 -7.86
N TYR A 153 -3.61 12.77 -7.94
CA TYR A 153 -4.82 13.22 -7.25
C TYR A 153 -6.05 12.39 -7.67
N ASN A 154 -6.28 12.24 -8.97
CA ASN A 154 -7.41 11.47 -9.50
C ASN A 154 -7.32 9.99 -9.10
N ALA A 155 -6.11 9.42 -9.10
CA ALA A 155 -5.88 8.05 -8.64
C ALA A 155 -6.17 7.86 -7.15
N MET A 156 -5.81 8.81 -6.27
CA MET A 156 -6.14 8.74 -4.84
C MET A 156 -7.65 8.78 -4.60
N VAL A 157 -8.37 9.66 -5.30
CA VAL A 157 -9.85 9.74 -5.21
C VAL A 157 -10.49 8.44 -5.68
N ALA A 158 -10.05 7.91 -6.83
CA ALA A 158 -10.54 6.65 -7.38
C ALA A 158 -10.20 5.45 -6.49
N ALA A 159 -8.99 5.42 -5.91
CA ALA A 159 -8.54 4.37 -4.99
C ALA A 159 -9.40 4.34 -3.72
N ASN A 160 -9.70 5.50 -3.12
CA ASN A 160 -10.57 5.56 -1.95
C ASN A 160 -12.00 5.09 -2.28
N SER A 161 -12.58 5.54 -3.41
CA SER A 161 -13.90 5.08 -3.83
C SER A 161 -13.92 3.57 -4.14
N LEU A 162 -12.87 3.04 -4.75
CA LEU A 162 -12.69 1.61 -4.97
C LEU A 162 -12.65 0.86 -3.64
N ALA A 163 -11.84 1.31 -2.69
CA ALA A 163 -11.72 0.76 -1.35
C ALA A 163 -13.06 0.72 -0.60
N GLU A 164 -13.84 1.80 -0.66
CA GLU A 164 -15.19 1.87 -0.07
C GLU A 164 -16.13 0.82 -0.68
N ARG A 165 -16.10 0.63 -2.00
CA ARG A 165 -16.89 -0.42 -2.66
C ARG A 165 -16.48 -1.82 -2.19
N TYR A 166 -15.19 -2.09 -2.03
CA TYR A 166 -14.72 -3.37 -1.53
C TYR A 166 -15.06 -3.58 -0.05
N LYS A 167 -15.03 -2.52 0.76
CA LYS A 167 -15.48 -2.55 2.16
C LYS A 167 -16.96 -2.91 2.26
N ALA A 168 -17.81 -2.34 1.40
CA ALA A 168 -19.25 -2.61 1.38
C ALA A 168 -19.65 -4.01 0.88
N LYS A 169 -18.76 -4.72 0.19
CA LYS A 169 -19.00 -6.10 -0.32
C LYS A 169 -18.67 -7.20 0.70
N ALA A 170 -18.20 -6.84 1.90
CA ALA A 170 -17.80 -7.78 2.95
C ALA A 170 -18.99 -8.28 3.77
#